data_AF-F4QND4-F1
#
_entry.id   AF-F4QND4-F1
#
_cell.length_a   1.000
_cell.length_b   1.000
_cell.length_c   1.000
_cell.angle_alpha   90.00
_cell.angle_beta   90.00
_cell.angle_gamma   90.00
#
_symmetry.space_group_name_H-M   'P 1'
#
loop_
_entity.id
_entity.type
_entity.pdbx_description
1 polymer ?
#
loop_
_entity_poly.entity_id
_entity_poly.type
_entity_poly.pdbx_seq_one_letter_code
_entity_poly.pdbx_strand_id
1 'polypeptide(L)'
;MKRLLLCVSVLAVLTACQPKSAEMYTEAAEYDQTYVPAPTGERPNDERYDGKAVSPIVRVADRPVSTFAVDVDTGAYANVRRLLNDGQRPPADAVRTEELLNYFRYDYPLPADKKQPFSITTEVTTTPWNPNSRLLRVGLRAYDVPRSERPAANLVFLIDVSGSMDEKDKLPLVQHALRLVADDMRPRDRVSIVVYAGAAGIVLEPTANPAQVRRALGQLKAGGSTAGGEGIALAYATARAAYIDGGINRVILATDGDFNVGISDPEAIKDLVRKNKDDGITLTALGFGTGNYNEALMEGIADVGNGNYAYIDSASEARKVLDDELSSTLFTVAQDVKIQVEFNPTQVSQYRLIGYENRILAEEDFNNDHVDAGDIGAGHQVTAIYEIIPAGGTGWTDERRYTGTASPATPSNELLWLKLRYKLPNGTDSRLLEQAVPVQALRDARAPQGDMAFAVSVAAYGQILRGDKYLQGFGFDDARRLAGGQSDFRRQEFLELTKLAEAAN
;
A
#
# COMPACT_ATOMS: atom_id res chain seq x y z
N MET A 1 56.92 -43.51 -27.20
CA MET A 1 57.80 -43.41 -26.02
C MET A 1 57.58 -42.04 -25.36
N LYS A 2 57.23 -42.03 -24.07
CA LYS A 2 57.53 -41.03 -23.01
C LYS A 2 57.23 -39.54 -23.31
N ARG A 3 56.16 -38.96 -22.75
CA ARG A 3 56.08 -38.19 -21.48
C ARG A 3 56.93 -36.89 -21.46
N LEU A 4 56.27 -35.73 -21.31
CA LEU A 4 56.47 -34.86 -20.14
C LEU A 4 55.33 -33.82 -19.99
N LEU A 5 54.90 -33.65 -18.74
CA LEU A 5 53.93 -32.69 -18.21
C LEU A 5 54.44 -31.25 -18.30
N LEU A 6 53.52 -30.29 -18.46
CA LEU A 6 53.58 -29.04 -17.70
C LEU A 6 52.14 -28.58 -17.38
N CYS A 7 51.73 -28.76 -16.13
CA CYS A 7 50.57 -28.08 -15.56
C CYS A 7 50.92 -26.60 -15.38
N VAL A 8 50.15 -25.71 -16.00
CA VAL A 8 50.11 -24.30 -15.64
C VAL A 8 48.72 -24.04 -15.08
N SER A 9 48.66 -23.89 -13.76
CA SER A 9 47.53 -23.41 -13.00
C SER A 9 47.22 -21.95 -13.39
N VAL A 10 46.12 -21.74 -14.10
CA VAL A 10 45.54 -20.39 -14.27
C VAL A 10 44.66 -20.12 -13.06
N LEU A 11 45.22 -19.39 -12.10
CA LEU A 11 44.48 -18.78 -11.01
C LEU A 11 43.67 -17.61 -11.61
N ALA A 12 42.42 -17.87 -11.99
CA ALA A 12 41.50 -16.80 -12.36
C ALA A 12 41.11 -16.04 -11.09
N VAL A 13 41.55 -14.79 -11.01
CA VAL A 13 41.06 -13.82 -10.03
C VAL A 13 39.58 -13.57 -10.32
N LEU A 14 38.72 -14.30 -9.61
CA LEU A 14 37.31 -13.94 -9.44
C LEU A 14 37.26 -12.74 -8.49
N THR A 15 37.45 -11.54 -9.02
CA THR A 15 36.94 -10.33 -8.37
C THR A 15 35.42 -10.47 -8.34
N ALA A 16 34.89 -10.82 -7.17
CA ALA A 16 33.47 -10.82 -6.89
C ALA A 16 32.93 -9.41 -7.16
N CYS A 17 32.17 -9.27 -8.24
CA CYS A 17 31.26 -8.15 -8.40
C CYS A 17 30.09 -8.45 -7.45
N GLN A 18 30.18 -8.02 -6.19
CA GLN A 18 29.00 -7.97 -5.34
C GLN A 18 28.01 -7.03 -6.02
N PRO A 19 26.73 -7.42 -6.19
CA PRO A 19 25.75 -6.52 -6.76
C PRO A 19 25.63 -5.31 -5.83
N LYS A 20 25.69 -4.11 -6.39
CA LYS A 20 25.55 -2.82 -5.69
C LYS A 20 24.36 -2.77 -4.72
N SER A 21 23.34 -3.58 -4.98
CA SER A 21 22.18 -3.77 -4.10
C SER A 21 22.57 -4.38 -2.75
N ALA A 22 23.42 -5.42 -2.71
CA ALA A 22 23.81 -6.10 -1.48
C ALA A 22 24.59 -5.21 -0.51
N GLU A 23 25.50 -4.36 -1.02
CA GLU A 23 26.24 -3.36 -0.22
C GLU A 23 25.31 -2.26 0.33
N MET A 24 24.30 -1.84 -0.44
CA MET A 24 23.31 -0.86 -0.01
C MET A 24 22.31 -1.40 1.04
N TYR A 25 21.98 -2.69 0.98
CA TYR A 25 21.18 -3.37 2.00
C TYR A 25 21.94 -3.50 3.32
N THR A 26 23.27 -3.64 3.26
CA THR A 26 24.12 -3.66 4.46
C THR A 26 24.20 -2.28 5.11
N GLU A 27 24.34 -1.20 4.32
CA GLU A 27 24.36 0.18 4.85
C GLU A 27 23.03 0.61 5.49
N ALA A 28 21.88 0.25 4.90
CA ALA A 28 20.56 0.51 5.50
C ALA A 28 20.36 -0.29 6.81
N ALA A 29 20.79 -1.56 6.83
CA ALA A 29 20.76 -2.38 8.03
C ALA A 29 21.71 -1.86 9.12
N GLU A 30 22.88 -1.32 8.77
CA GLU A 30 23.80 -0.67 9.72
C GLU A 30 23.22 0.62 10.30
N TYR A 31 22.53 1.44 9.50
CA TYR A 31 21.81 2.61 10.00
C TYR A 31 20.76 2.22 11.04
N ASP A 32 19.97 1.18 10.75
CA ASP A 32 18.93 0.66 11.64
C ASP A 32 19.53 -0.02 12.89
N GLN A 33 20.68 -0.71 12.82
CA GLN A 33 21.33 -1.34 13.98
C GLN A 33 21.91 -0.34 15.00
N THR A 34 22.19 0.89 14.59
CA THR A 34 22.61 1.97 15.51
C THR A 34 21.43 2.73 16.13
N TYR A 35 20.20 2.36 15.78
CA TYR A 35 18.98 2.91 16.36
C TYR A 35 18.64 2.14 17.64
N VAL A 36 18.85 2.80 18.79
CA VAL A 36 18.21 2.42 20.05
C VAL A 36 17.16 3.51 20.30
N PRO A 37 15.86 3.20 20.29
CA PRO A 37 14.85 4.21 20.63
C PRO A 37 15.17 4.72 22.04
N ALA A 38 15.34 6.03 22.16
CA ALA A 38 15.49 6.64 23.48
C ALA A 38 14.20 6.38 24.28
N PRO A 39 14.28 6.08 25.59
CA PRO A 39 13.08 5.97 26.41
C PRO A 39 12.37 7.32 26.42
N THR A 40 11.30 7.43 25.64
CA THR A 40 10.47 8.62 25.59
C THR A 40 9.60 8.61 26.85
N GLY A 41 9.84 9.56 27.75
CA GLY A 41 8.82 9.94 28.72
C GLY A 41 7.55 10.36 27.98
N GLU A 42 6.38 10.16 28.59
CA GLU A 42 5.05 10.46 28.03
C GLU A 42 5.03 11.81 27.31
N ARG A 43 5.30 11.80 26.00
CA ARG A 43 5.03 12.93 25.11
C ARG A 43 3.51 12.93 24.91
N PRO A 44 2.83 14.10 24.94
CA PRO A 44 1.46 14.19 24.44
C PRO A 44 1.44 13.63 23.02
N ASN A 45 0.63 12.60 22.79
CA ASN A 45 0.43 12.01 21.48
C ASN A 45 -0.75 12.73 20.82
N ASP A 46 -0.45 13.60 19.85
CA ASP A 46 -1.42 14.35 19.06
C ASP A 46 -1.56 13.76 17.64
N GLU A 47 -1.13 12.50 17.44
CA GLU A 47 -1.26 11.79 16.17
C GLU A 47 -2.74 11.60 15.78
N ARG A 48 -3.04 11.76 14.49
CA ARG A 48 -4.42 11.79 13.98
C ARG A 48 -4.64 10.72 12.93
N TYR A 49 -5.63 9.90 13.20
CA TYR A 49 -6.07 8.78 12.36
C TYR A 49 -7.54 9.00 11.98
N ASP A 50 -7.93 8.64 10.76
CA ASP A 50 -9.32 8.81 10.32
C ASP A 50 -10.26 7.86 11.08
N GLY A 51 -9.80 6.62 11.34
CA GLY A 51 -10.52 5.62 12.12
C GLY A 51 -11.81 5.14 11.44
N LYS A 52 -11.84 3.88 10.99
CA LYS A 52 -13.07 3.26 10.47
C LYS A 52 -13.57 2.17 11.40
N ALA A 53 -14.88 2.10 11.57
CA ALA A 53 -15.53 0.97 12.22
C ALA A 53 -15.25 -0.31 11.41
N VAL A 54 -15.08 -1.43 12.11
CA VAL A 54 -14.92 -2.76 11.46
C VAL A 54 -16.11 -3.03 10.54
N SER A 55 -15.81 -3.54 9.34
CA SER A 55 -16.80 -3.89 8.32
C SER A 55 -18.02 -4.64 8.88
N PRO A 56 -19.24 -4.23 8.51
CA PRO A 56 -20.46 -4.87 8.99
C PRO A 56 -20.67 -6.24 8.35
N ILE A 57 -21.47 -7.06 9.01
CA ILE A 57 -22.02 -8.28 8.41
C ILE A 57 -23.14 -7.89 7.44
N VAL A 58 -23.11 -8.45 6.24
CA VAL A 58 -24.09 -8.21 5.19
C VAL A 58 -24.82 -9.50 4.86
N ARG A 59 -26.15 -9.43 4.73
CA ARG A 59 -26.95 -10.56 4.25
C ARG A 59 -27.08 -10.47 2.74
N VAL A 60 -26.74 -11.56 2.04
CA VAL A 60 -26.78 -11.61 0.57
C VAL A 60 -28.20 -11.39 0.04
N ALA A 61 -29.22 -11.87 0.76
CA ALA A 61 -30.62 -11.67 0.38
C ALA A 61 -31.06 -10.19 0.40
N ASP A 62 -30.37 -9.31 1.14
CA ASP A 62 -30.66 -7.87 1.15
C ASP A 62 -29.79 -7.10 0.17
N ARG A 63 -28.49 -7.43 0.16
CA ARG A 63 -27.48 -6.74 -0.63
C ARG A 63 -26.48 -7.78 -1.16
N PRO A 64 -26.76 -8.41 -2.31
CA PRO A 64 -25.92 -9.48 -2.85
C PRO A 64 -24.60 -8.95 -3.43
N VAL A 65 -24.52 -7.63 -3.69
CA VAL A 65 -23.38 -6.99 -4.33
C VAL A 65 -22.52 -6.23 -3.32
N SER A 66 -21.21 -6.41 -3.41
CA SER A 66 -20.19 -5.65 -2.68
C SER A 66 -19.27 -4.96 -3.69
N THR A 67 -19.13 -3.63 -3.60
CA THR A 67 -18.30 -2.83 -4.51
C THR A 67 -17.28 -2.02 -3.73
N PHE A 68 -16.02 -2.02 -4.18
CA PHE A 68 -14.94 -1.29 -3.53
C PHE A 68 -13.83 -0.92 -4.53
N ALA A 69 -13.09 0.14 -4.24
CA ALA A 69 -11.88 0.52 -4.97
C ALA A 69 -10.68 -0.31 -4.49
N VAL A 70 -9.70 -0.53 -5.36
CA VAL A 70 -8.42 -1.13 -4.93
C VAL A 70 -7.65 -0.18 -4.02
N ASP A 71 -6.81 -0.75 -3.16
CA ASP A 71 -5.91 -0.02 -2.28
C ASP A 71 -4.51 -0.63 -2.40
N VAL A 72 -3.51 0.24 -2.54
CA VAL A 72 -2.09 -0.14 -2.64
C VAL A 72 -1.24 0.58 -1.59
N ASP A 73 -1.86 1.30 -0.67
CA ASP A 73 -1.19 1.99 0.42
C ASP A 73 -0.68 0.99 1.45
N THR A 74 0.41 1.35 2.13
CA THR A 74 1.09 0.47 3.09
C THR A 74 1.49 1.15 4.39
N GLY A 75 1.12 2.42 4.56
CA GLY A 75 1.52 3.26 5.69
C GLY A 75 1.08 2.72 7.05
N ALA A 76 -0.12 2.14 7.14
CA ALA A 76 -0.64 1.59 8.39
C ALA A 76 0.23 0.45 8.92
N TYR A 77 0.78 -0.41 8.05
CA TYR A 77 1.67 -1.49 8.51
C TYR A 77 2.96 -0.95 9.14
N ALA A 78 3.63 -0.01 8.46
CA ALA A 78 4.86 0.60 8.95
C ALA A 78 4.60 1.37 10.27
N ASN A 79 3.47 2.06 10.36
CA ASN A 79 3.10 2.75 11.60
C ASN A 79 2.81 1.78 12.76
N VAL A 80 2.08 0.69 12.50
CA VAL A 80 1.86 -0.38 13.49
C VAL A 80 3.18 -0.99 13.94
N ARG A 81 4.11 -1.26 13.01
CA ARG A 81 5.45 -1.76 13.31
C ARG A 81 6.20 -0.82 14.25
N ARG A 82 6.26 0.47 13.92
CA ARG A 82 6.88 1.51 14.76
C ARG A 82 6.33 1.46 16.18
N LEU A 83 5.00 1.58 16.33
CA LEU A 83 4.34 1.63 17.63
C LEU A 83 4.70 0.42 18.49
N LEU A 84 4.68 -0.78 17.90
CA LEU A 84 5.03 -2.01 18.61
C LEU A 84 6.52 -2.10 18.97
N ASN A 85 7.41 -1.66 18.09
CA ASN A 85 8.85 -1.59 18.38
C ASN A 85 9.17 -0.58 19.49
N ASP A 86 8.37 0.47 19.61
CA ASP A 86 8.45 1.45 20.71
C ASP A 86 7.76 0.97 22.00
N GLY A 87 7.24 -0.28 22.01
CA GLY A 87 6.53 -0.85 23.16
C GLY A 87 5.14 -0.26 23.40
N GLN A 88 4.57 0.41 22.40
CA GLN A 88 3.24 1.01 22.45
C GLN A 88 2.22 0.11 21.77
N ARG A 89 1.03 0.02 22.38
CA ARG A 89 -0.11 -0.63 21.75
C ARG A 89 -0.65 0.26 20.63
N PRO A 90 -0.77 -0.23 19.38
CA PRO A 90 -1.37 0.55 18.31
C PRO A 90 -2.83 0.90 18.65
N PRO A 91 -3.25 2.17 18.46
CA PRO A 91 -4.66 2.52 18.56
C PRO A 91 -5.42 1.85 17.40
N ALA A 92 -6.64 1.40 17.65
CA ALA A 92 -7.44 0.69 16.64
C ALA A 92 -7.66 1.52 15.37
N ASP A 93 -7.74 2.84 15.51
CA ASP A 93 -7.94 3.77 14.40
C ASP A 93 -6.72 3.90 13.46
N ALA A 94 -5.53 3.53 13.92
CA ALA A 94 -4.30 3.51 13.11
C ALA A 94 -4.12 2.22 12.29
N VAL A 95 -5.04 1.26 12.42
CA VAL A 95 -4.90 -0.07 11.81
C VAL A 95 -5.86 -0.18 10.63
N ARG A 96 -5.30 -0.30 9.42
CA ARG A 96 -6.02 -0.63 8.19
C ARG A 96 -5.66 -2.05 7.74
N THR A 97 -6.58 -3.00 7.92
CA THR A 97 -6.29 -4.44 7.75
C THR A 97 -5.86 -4.77 6.32
N GLU A 98 -6.43 -4.08 5.34
CA GLU A 98 -6.09 -4.18 3.92
C GLU A 98 -4.67 -3.70 3.63
N GLU A 99 -4.19 -2.63 4.25
CA GLU A 99 -2.81 -2.17 4.07
C GLU A 99 -1.81 -3.11 4.74
N LEU A 100 -2.15 -3.66 5.91
CA LEU A 100 -1.35 -4.72 6.54
C LEU A 100 -1.24 -5.94 5.61
N LEU A 101 -2.34 -6.32 4.98
CA LEU A 101 -2.38 -7.44 4.03
C LEU A 101 -1.60 -7.15 2.75
N ASN A 102 -1.74 -5.95 2.18
CA ASN A 102 -1.13 -5.52 0.91
C ASN A 102 0.32 -5.04 1.05
N TYR A 103 0.83 -4.83 2.28
CA TYR A 103 2.24 -4.59 2.54
C TYR A 103 3.13 -5.74 2.04
N PHE A 104 2.61 -6.97 2.04
CA PHE A 104 3.36 -8.16 1.61
C PHE A 104 3.08 -8.53 0.15
N ARG A 105 4.09 -9.13 -0.49
CA ARG A 105 3.96 -9.77 -1.80
C ARG A 105 3.51 -11.22 -1.65
N TYR A 106 2.67 -11.67 -2.57
CA TYR A 106 2.15 -13.03 -2.68
C TYR A 106 2.48 -13.65 -4.04
N ASP A 107 2.42 -14.98 -4.11
CA ASP A 107 2.74 -15.79 -5.29
C ASP A 107 1.61 -15.82 -6.33
N TYR A 108 1.02 -14.66 -6.64
CA TYR A 108 0.07 -14.53 -7.74
C TYR A 108 0.77 -14.69 -9.09
N PRO A 109 0.16 -15.39 -10.06
CA PRO A 109 0.71 -15.48 -11.41
C PRO A 109 0.71 -14.11 -12.09
N LEU A 110 1.66 -13.87 -12.99
CA LEU A 110 1.61 -12.72 -13.91
C LEU A 110 0.43 -12.88 -14.89
N PRO A 111 -0.13 -11.79 -15.45
CA PRO A 111 -1.13 -11.88 -16.52
C PRO A 111 -0.54 -12.59 -17.75
N ALA A 112 -1.35 -13.43 -18.39
CA ALA A 112 -0.93 -14.20 -19.57
C ALA A 112 -0.73 -13.34 -20.83
N ASP A 113 -1.44 -12.21 -20.93
CA ASP A 113 -1.36 -11.25 -22.06
C ASP A 113 -1.31 -9.82 -21.50
N LYS A 114 -0.34 -9.01 -21.97
CA LYS A 114 -0.21 -7.59 -21.60
C LYS A 114 -1.40 -6.71 -22.01
N LYS A 115 -2.28 -7.18 -22.91
CA LYS A 115 -3.56 -6.51 -23.22
C LYS A 115 -4.49 -6.43 -22.01
N GLN A 116 -4.35 -7.38 -21.08
CA GLN A 116 -5.00 -7.39 -19.79
C GLN A 116 -3.95 -7.02 -18.73
N PRO A 117 -4.08 -5.88 -18.03
CA PRO A 117 -2.99 -5.37 -17.21
C PRO A 117 -2.70 -6.21 -15.96
N PHE A 118 -3.64 -7.03 -15.50
CA PHE A 118 -3.51 -7.84 -14.28
C PHE A 118 -4.09 -9.24 -14.42
N SER A 119 -3.53 -10.19 -13.67
CA SER A 119 -4.15 -11.49 -13.44
C SER A 119 -5.17 -11.39 -12.29
N ILE A 120 -6.12 -12.33 -12.24
CA ILE A 120 -7.08 -12.45 -11.14
C ILE A 120 -6.99 -13.87 -10.58
N THR A 121 -6.73 -13.98 -9.28
CA THR A 121 -6.65 -15.24 -8.55
C THR A 121 -7.76 -15.28 -7.50
N THR A 122 -8.53 -16.37 -7.46
CA THR A 122 -9.53 -16.59 -6.42
C THR A 122 -9.28 -17.90 -5.70
N GLU A 123 -9.35 -17.88 -4.38
CA GLU A 123 -9.13 -19.07 -3.55
C GLU A 123 -10.11 -19.09 -2.38
N VAL A 124 -10.67 -20.26 -2.08
CA VAL A 124 -11.62 -20.45 -0.97
C VAL A 124 -11.04 -21.45 0.02
N THR A 125 -11.05 -21.07 1.31
CA THR A 125 -10.53 -21.91 2.41
C THR A 125 -11.52 -21.97 3.57
N THR A 126 -11.31 -22.92 4.48
CA THR A 126 -12.00 -22.93 5.78
C THR A 126 -11.49 -21.77 6.64
N THR A 127 -12.38 -21.13 7.39
CA THR A 127 -11.99 -20.05 8.30
C THR A 127 -11.41 -20.64 9.59
N PRO A 128 -10.18 -20.27 10.00
CA PRO A 128 -9.55 -20.80 11.23
C PRO A 128 -10.34 -20.49 12.51
N TRP A 129 -10.99 -19.32 12.56
CA TRP A 129 -11.71 -18.84 13.73
C TRP A 129 -13.23 -19.08 13.69
N ASN A 130 -13.77 -19.64 12.61
CA ASN A 130 -15.21 -19.81 12.48
C ASN A 130 -15.54 -21.03 11.61
N PRO A 131 -15.94 -22.17 12.20
CA PRO A 131 -16.17 -23.40 11.43
C PRO A 131 -17.36 -23.29 10.45
N ASN A 132 -18.26 -22.34 10.68
CA ASN A 132 -19.45 -22.12 9.86
C ASN A 132 -19.17 -21.21 8.66
N SER A 133 -18.04 -20.51 8.61
CA SER A 133 -17.69 -19.62 7.51
C SER A 133 -16.57 -20.18 6.62
N ARG A 134 -16.37 -19.53 5.48
CA ARG A 134 -15.24 -19.75 4.57
C ARG A 134 -14.58 -18.40 4.30
N LEU A 135 -13.28 -18.43 4.02
CA LEU A 135 -12.55 -17.26 3.55
C LEU A 135 -12.40 -17.35 2.03
N LEU A 136 -12.78 -16.30 1.34
CA LEU A 136 -12.55 -16.10 -0.09
C LEU A 136 -11.47 -15.03 -0.24
N ARG A 137 -10.34 -15.39 -0.86
CA ARG A 137 -9.32 -14.43 -1.29
C ARG A 137 -9.53 -14.06 -2.74
N VAL A 138 -9.50 -12.76 -3.04
CA VAL A 138 -9.40 -12.21 -4.39
C VAL A 138 -8.05 -11.50 -4.49
N GLY A 139 -7.17 -12.03 -5.33
CA GLY A 139 -5.83 -11.50 -5.58
C GLY A 139 -5.70 -10.96 -6.99
N LEU A 140 -5.10 -9.79 -7.13
CA LEU A 140 -4.73 -9.18 -8.40
C LEU A 140 -3.21 -9.06 -8.48
N ARG A 141 -2.63 -9.28 -9.67
CA ARG A 141 -1.22 -8.96 -9.93
C ARG A 141 -1.07 -8.30 -11.28
N ALA A 142 -0.56 -7.07 -11.29
CA ALA A 142 -0.20 -6.35 -12.50
C ALA A 142 1.02 -6.99 -13.20
N TYR A 143 1.13 -6.80 -14.52
CA TYR A 143 2.39 -7.13 -15.21
C TYR A 143 3.53 -6.24 -14.72
N ASP A 144 4.75 -6.79 -14.80
CA ASP A 144 5.97 -6.03 -14.54
C ASP A 144 6.39 -5.23 -15.78
N VAL A 145 6.97 -4.04 -15.54
CA VAL A 145 7.63 -3.24 -16.58
C VAL A 145 9.11 -3.13 -16.24
N PRO A 146 10.01 -3.56 -17.13
CA PRO A 146 11.43 -3.37 -16.91
C PRO A 146 11.77 -1.90 -16.69
N ARG A 147 12.62 -1.58 -15.71
CA ARG A 147 13.04 -0.20 -15.41
C ARG A 147 13.55 0.57 -16.65
N SER A 148 14.14 -0.15 -17.62
CA SER A 148 14.62 0.40 -18.89
C SER A 148 13.50 0.92 -19.81
N GLU A 149 12.30 0.35 -19.70
CA GLU A 149 11.12 0.68 -20.52
C GLU A 149 10.26 1.79 -19.88
N ARG A 150 10.53 2.17 -18.62
CA ARG A 150 9.80 3.25 -17.93
C ARG A 150 9.92 4.59 -18.70
N PRO A 151 8.84 5.36 -18.89
CA PRO A 151 8.91 6.72 -19.44
C PRO A 151 9.83 7.63 -18.62
N ALA A 152 10.29 8.74 -19.20
CA ALA A 152 11.08 9.73 -18.46
C ALA A 152 10.25 10.32 -17.30
N ALA A 153 10.86 10.57 -16.14
CA ALA A 153 10.19 11.18 -14.99
C ALA A 153 10.63 12.61 -14.74
N ASN A 154 9.69 13.43 -14.33
CA ASN A 154 9.84 14.75 -13.74
C ASN A 154 9.29 14.67 -12.31
N LEU A 155 10.20 14.60 -11.34
CA LEU A 155 9.87 14.46 -9.93
C LEU A 155 10.14 15.78 -9.20
N VAL A 156 9.13 16.30 -8.51
CA VAL A 156 9.31 17.45 -7.61
C VAL A 156 9.28 16.95 -6.19
N PHE A 157 10.41 17.02 -5.49
CA PHE A 157 10.46 16.75 -4.06
C PHE A 157 9.95 17.97 -3.33
N LEU A 158 8.79 17.86 -2.70
CA LEU A 158 8.20 18.86 -1.82
C LEU A 158 8.51 18.45 -0.38
N ILE A 159 9.44 19.16 0.26
CA ILE A 159 10.00 18.75 1.55
C ILE A 159 9.63 19.75 2.64
N ASP A 160 9.04 19.25 3.71
CA ASP A 160 8.88 19.99 4.95
C ASP A 160 10.25 20.18 5.63
N VAL A 161 10.62 21.43 5.85
CA VAL A 161 11.84 21.80 6.59
C VAL A 161 11.52 22.64 7.82
N SER A 162 10.30 22.55 8.34
CA SER A 162 9.89 23.23 9.56
C SER A 162 10.68 22.77 10.79
N GLY A 163 10.62 23.53 11.88
CA GLY A 163 11.34 23.21 13.11
C GLY A 163 10.98 21.85 13.71
N SER A 164 9.77 21.33 13.48
CA SER A 164 9.34 20.01 13.97
C SER A 164 10.07 18.87 13.27
N MET A 165 10.70 19.12 12.11
CA MET A 165 11.44 18.14 11.32
C MET A 165 12.89 17.93 11.80
N ASP A 166 13.31 18.57 12.90
CA ASP A 166 14.66 18.49 13.50
C ASP A 166 14.86 17.26 14.41
N GLU A 167 14.34 16.10 14.00
CA GLU A 167 14.54 14.82 14.69
C GLU A 167 15.11 13.77 13.70
N LYS A 168 15.84 12.75 14.20
CA LYS A 168 16.60 11.79 13.36
C LYS A 168 15.71 11.01 12.38
N ASP A 169 14.48 10.72 12.79
CA ASP A 169 13.41 10.03 12.06
C ASP A 169 12.58 10.95 11.16
N LYS A 170 12.93 12.25 11.05
CA LYS A 170 12.28 13.25 10.20
C LYS A 170 13.19 13.73 9.07
N LEU A 171 13.60 15.01 9.01
CA LEU A 171 14.36 15.55 7.88
C LEU A 171 15.64 14.76 7.53
N PRO A 172 16.45 14.28 8.50
CA PRO A 172 17.59 13.41 8.19
C PRO A 172 17.18 12.11 7.49
N LEU A 173 16.07 11.48 7.90
CA LEU A 173 15.54 10.28 7.25
C LEU A 173 14.96 10.61 5.86
N VAL A 174 14.28 11.75 5.69
CA VAL A 174 13.84 12.27 4.38
C VAL A 174 15.03 12.45 3.45
N GLN A 175 16.11 13.08 3.92
CA GLN A 175 17.35 13.24 3.14
C GLN A 175 17.94 11.89 2.74
N HIS A 176 17.94 10.90 3.63
CA HIS A 176 18.40 9.55 3.30
C HIS A 176 17.52 8.89 2.23
N ALA A 177 16.20 8.90 2.43
CA ALA A 177 15.23 8.33 1.50
C ALA A 177 15.36 8.95 0.09
N LEU A 178 15.30 10.28 -0.02
CA LEU A 178 15.32 10.95 -1.33
C LEU A 178 16.68 10.88 -2.04
N ARG A 179 17.78 10.61 -1.32
CA ARG A 179 19.07 10.30 -1.95
C ARG A 179 19.02 8.97 -2.72
N LEU A 180 18.30 7.97 -2.21
CA LEU A 180 18.11 6.70 -2.92
C LEU A 180 17.39 6.94 -4.26
N VAL A 181 16.37 7.81 -4.28
CA VAL A 181 15.70 8.22 -5.52
C VAL A 181 16.67 8.93 -6.48
N ALA A 182 17.52 9.81 -5.95
CA ALA A 182 18.51 10.52 -6.75
C ALA A 182 19.53 9.55 -7.40
N ASP A 183 19.92 8.50 -6.69
CA ASP A 183 20.89 7.51 -7.18
C ASP A 183 20.34 6.63 -8.31
N ASP A 184 19.02 6.46 -8.34
CA ASP A 184 18.30 5.70 -9.37
C ASP A 184 17.83 6.54 -10.57
N MET A 185 18.15 7.84 -10.59
CA MET A 185 17.83 8.73 -11.71
C MET A 185 18.53 8.28 -12.99
N ARG A 186 17.77 8.25 -14.08
CA ARG A 186 18.32 8.05 -15.43
C ARG A 186 18.65 9.40 -16.06
N PRO A 187 19.52 9.47 -17.08
CA PRO A 187 19.88 10.72 -17.75
C PRO A 187 18.71 11.50 -18.39
N ARG A 188 17.56 10.84 -18.58
CA ARG A 188 16.32 11.41 -19.11
C ARG A 188 15.35 11.90 -18.03
N ASP A 189 15.62 11.56 -16.77
CA ASP A 189 14.78 11.95 -15.64
C ASP A 189 15.23 13.34 -15.13
N ARG A 190 14.30 14.08 -14.51
CA ARG A 190 14.52 15.39 -13.91
C ARG A 190 14.02 15.39 -12.48
N VAL A 191 14.77 16.02 -11.59
CA VAL A 191 14.39 16.27 -10.20
C VAL A 191 14.49 17.75 -9.90
N SER A 192 13.48 18.27 -9.21
CA SER A 192 13.47 19.59 -8.57
C SER A 192 13.24 19.44 -7.07
N ILE A 193 13.71 20.40 -6.27
CA ILE A 193 13.46 20.42 -4.82
C ILE A 193 12.79 21.73 -4.47
N VAL A 194 11.59 21.61 -3.91
CA VAL A 194 10.80 22.67 -3.30
C VAL A 194 10.73 22.38 -1.81
N VAL A 195 10.96 23.40 -0.99
CA VAL A 195 10.81 23.29 0.46
C VAL A 195 9.70 24.20 0.95
N TYR A 196 9.11 23.83 2.07
CA TYR A 196 8.23 24.71 2.82
C TYR A 196 8.56 24.65 4.30
N ALA A 197 8.54 25.83 4.91
CA ALA A 197 8.52 26.10 6.34
C ALA A 197 7.85 27.47 6.44
N GLY A 198 8.52 28.54 6.88
CA GLY A 198 7.86 29.85 7.04
C GLY A 198 7.48 30.52 5.71
N ALA A 199 8.10 30.08 4.61
CA ALA A 199 7.78 30.44 3.24
C ALA A 199 8.10 29.24 2.33
N ALA A 200 7.42 29.15 1.18
CA ALA A 200 7.75 28.18 0.15
C ALA A 200 8.91 28.68 -0.73
N GLY A 201 9.82 27.78 -1.14
CA GLY A 201 10.96 28.15 -1.99
C GLY A 201 11.52 27.00 -2.81
N ILE A 202 12.01 27.31 -4.01
CA ILE A 202 12.76 26.37 -4.85
C ILE A 202 14.21 26.36 -4.38
N VAL A 203 14.69 25.21 -3.90
CA VAL A 203 16.09 24.99 -3.49
C VAL A 203 16.91 24.45 -4.65
N LEU A 204 16.28 23.68 -5.54
CA LEU A 204 16.93 23.11 -6.71
C LEU A 204 15.99 23.17 -7.91
N GLU A 205 16.41 23.89 -8.94
CA GLU A 205 15.78 23.90 -10.26
C GLU A 205 15.90 22.54 -10.96
N PRO A 206 15.01 22.21 -11.91
CA PRO A 206 14.98 20.90 -12.56
C PRO A 206 16.33 20.48 -13.13
N THR A 207 16.87 19.35 -12.67
CA THR A 207 18.16 18.82 -13.13
C THR A 207 18.13 17.32 -13.34
N ALA A 208 18.92 16.84 -14.30
CA ALA A 208 19.19 15.43 -14.53
C ALA A 208 20.49 14.95 -13.86
N ASN A 209 21.10 15.78 -12.98
CA ASN A 209 22.37 15.47 -12.33
C ASN A 209 22.16 14.97 -10.88
N PRO A 210 22.31 13.66 -10.60
CA PRO A 210 22.14 13.10 -9.26
C PRO A 210 23.01 13.76 -8.19
N ALA A 211 24.24 14.18 -8.57
CA ALA A 211 25.15 14.81 -7.62
C ALA A 211 24.69 16.21 -7.19
N GLN A 212 23.98 16.94 -8.06
CA GLN A 212 23.36 18.22 -7.67
C GLN A 212 22.20 17.97 -6.69
N VAL A 213 21.35 16.98 -6.98
CA VAL A 213 20.23 16.59 -6.10
C VAL A 213 20.74 16.20 -4.71
N ARG A 214 21.72 15.28 -4.62
CA ARG A 214 22.29 14.85 -3.33
C ARG A 214 22.91 16.01 -2.53
N ARG A 215 23.61 16.93 -3.21
CA ARG A 215 24.19 18.11 -2.54
C ARG A 215 23.10 19.03 -2.00
N ALA A 216 22.07 19.32 -2.79
CA ALA A 216 20.96 20.17 -2.35
C ALA A 216 20.23 19.54 -1.15
N LEU A 217 19.92 18.23 -1.20
CA LEU A 217 19.34 17.50 -0.08
C LEU A 217 20.19 17.61 1.18
N GLY A 218 21.51 17.40 1.08
CA GLY A 218 22.42 17.49 2.23
C GLY A 218 22.63 18.89 2.81
N GLN A 219 22.13 19.94 2.15
CA GLN A 219 22.18 21.32 2.64
C GLN A 219 20.89 21.75 3.35
N LEU A 220 19.83 20.95 3.27
CA LEU A 220 18.57 21.26 3.95
C LEU A 220 18.76 21.21 5.47
N LYS A 221 18.12 22.14 6.17
CA LYS A 221 18.11 22.25 7.62
C LYS A 221 16.70 22.57 8.08
N ALA A 222 16.30 21.95 9.19
CA ALA A 222 15.03 22.26 9.84
C ALA A 222 15.07 23.66 10.45
N GLY A 223 13.97 24.41 10.32
CA GLY A 223 13.81 25.73 10.93
C GLY A 223 12.59 26.50 10.45
N GLY A 224 12.09 27.40 11.31
CA GLY A 224 10.92 28.25 11.05
C GLY A 224 9.58 27.59 11.40
N SER A 225 8.52 28.40 11.42
CA SER A 225 7.12 27.95 11.51
C SER A 225 6.68 27.38 10.16
N THR A 226 5.66 26.51 10.09
CA THR A 226 5.20 25.93 8.81
C THR A 226 4.41 26.93 7.95
N ALA A 227 4.25 26.68 6.65
CA ALA A 227 3.43 27.40 5.65
C ALA A 227 3.11 26.42 4.49
N GLY A 228 2.41 25.32 4.82
CA GLY A 228 2.27 24.16 3.93
C GLY A 228 1.51 24.42 2.63
N GLY A 229 0.53 25.34 2.64
CA GLY A 229 -0.34 25.56 1.49
C GLY A 229 0.34 26.17 0.26
N GLU A 230 1.25 27.12 0.46
CA GLU A 230 2.03 27.74 -0.63
C GLU A 230 3.04 26.75 -1.24
N GLY A 231 3.54 25.81 -0.42
CA GLY A 231 4.48 24.78 -0.85
C GLY A 231 3.91 23.85 -1.93
N ILE A 232 2.68 23.36 -1.72
CA ILE A 232 2.00 22.47 -2.67
C ILE A 232 1.76 23.19 -4.01
N ALA A 233 1.26 24.44 -3.97
CA ALA A 233 1.05 25.23 -5.18
C ALA A 233 2.36 25.48 -5.95
N LEU A 234 3.44 25.82 -5.25
CA LEU A 234 4.76 26.03 -5.86
C LEU A 234 5.34 24.73 -6.44
N ALA A 235 5.15 23.60 -5.76
CA ALA A 235 5.57 22.30 -6.27
C ALA A 235 4.88 21.95 -7.59
N TYR A 236 3.55 22.16 -7.67
CA TYR A 236 2.82 21.95 -8.92
C TYR A 236 3.20 22.93 -10.03
N ALA A 237 3.45 24.20 -9.70
CA ALA A 237 3.96 25.18 -10.66
C ALA A 237 5.33 24.75 -11.21
N THR A 238 6.22 24.27 -10.34
CA THR A 238 7.55 23.74 -10.69
C THR A 238 7.44 22.50 -11.57
N ALA A 239 6.55 21.56 -11.21
CA ALA A 239 6.28 20.36 -11.99
C ALA A 239 5.79 20.72 -13.40
N ARG A 240 4.85 21.67 -13.51
CA ARG A 240 4.29 22.14 -14.77
C ARG A 240 5.33 22.84 -15.66
N ALA A 241 6.24 23.63 -15.06
CA ALA A 241 7.32 24.30 -15.80
C ALA A 241 8.32 23.31 -16.41
N ALA A 242 8.50 22.14 -15.79
CA ALA A 242 9.39 21.09 -16.26
C ALA A 242 8.65 19.86 -16.83
N TYR A 243 7.37 20.03 -17.18
CA TYR A 243 6.48 18.93 -17.57
C TYR A 243 7.05 18.13 -18.74
N ILE A 244 6.97 16.80 -18.63
CA ILE A 244 7.39 15.86 -19.67
C ILE A 244 6.15 15.24 -20.29
N ASP A 245 5.89 15.56 -21.55
CA ASP A 245 4.81 14.95 -22.33
C ASP A 245 5.04 13.45 -22.54
N GLY A 246 4.01 12.64 -22.32
CA GLY A 246 4.10 11.17 -22.24
C GLY A 246 5.03 10.63 -21.15
N GLY A 247 5.53 11.50 -20.26
CA GLY A 247 6.38 11.16 -19.13
C GLY A 247 5.60 11.05 -17.83
N ILE A 248 6.32 10.74 -16.76
CA ILE A 248 5.77 10.66 -15.41
C ILE A 248 5.99 12.01 -14.75
N ASN A 249 4.92 12.71 -14.39
CA ASN A 249 5.00 14.00 -13.71
C ASN A 249 4.42 13.83 -12.31
N ARG A 250 5.25 13.97 -11.28
CA ARG A 250 4.85 13.63 -9.91
C ARG A 250 5.48 14.56 -8.87
N VAL A 251 4.64 14.99 -7.93
CA VAL A 251 5.09 15.61 -6.67
C VAL A 251 5.26 14.50 -5.63
N ILE A 252 6.41 14.47 -4.96
CA ILE A 252 6.67 13.60 -3.82
C ILE A 252 6.75 14.51 -2.60
N LEU A 253 5.70 14.47 -1.78
CA LEU A 253 5.59 15.21 -0.55
C LEU A 253 6.22 14.41 0.60
N ALA A 254 7.12 15.03 1.37
CA ALA A 254 7.74 14.45 2.56
C ALA A 254 7.54 15.37 3.76
N THR A 255 6.80 14.91 4.78
CA THR A 255 6.36 15.73 5.92
C THR A 255 6.05 14.89 7.15
N ASP A 256 5.94 15.52 8.31
CA ASP A 256 5.36 14.96 9.53
C ASP A 256 3.85 15.25 9.66
N GLY A 257 3.21 15.84 8.65
CA GLY A 257 1.76 16.04 8.58
C GLY A 257 1.26 17.37 9.17
N ASP A 258 2.16 18.26 9.59
CA ASP A 258 1.82 19.57 10.11
C ASP A 258 1.60 20.63 9.00
N PHE A 259 0.44 20.60 8.34
CA PHE A 259 0.07 21.58 7.31
C PHE A 259 -0.52 22.90 7.86
N ASN A 260 -0.40 23.18 9.16
CA ASN A 260 -1.26 24.14 9.90
C ASN A 260 -1.11 25.63 9.55
N VAL A 261 -0.45 26.03 8.46
CA VAL A 261 -0.27 27.43 8.11
C VAL A 261 -0.40 27.64 6.60
N GLY A 262 -1.29 28.55 6.19
CA GLY A 262 -1.44 29.03 4.81
C GLY A 262 -2.70 28.58 4.08
N ILE A 263 -3.11 27.31 4.22
CA ILE A 263 -4.43 26.82 3.77
C ILE A 263 -5.04 26.06 4.94
N SER A 264 -5.95 26.70 5.67
CA SER A 264 -6.59 26.14 6.86
C SER A 264 -7.70 25.12 6.55
N ASP A 265 -7.91 24.80 5.28
CA ASP A 265 -8.98 23.91 4.82
C ASP A 265 -8.38 22.69 4.08
N PRO A 266 -8.38 21.50 4.71
CA PRO A 266 -8.00 20.24 4.09
C PRO A 266 -8.69 19.98 2.74
N GLU A 267 -9.95 20.41 2.58
CA GLU A 267 -10.67 20.19 1.33
C GLU A 267 -10.14 21.07 0.19
N ALA A 268 -9.70 22.30 0.49
CA ALA A 268 -9.05 23.15 -0.50
C ALA A 268 -7.72 22.55 -0.99
N ILE A 269 -6.96 21.87 -0.12
CA ILE A 269 -5.76 21.13 -0.51
C ILE A 269 -6.15 19.96 -1.43
N LYS A 270 -7.16 19.17 -1.03
CA LYS A 270 -7.64 18.06 -1.86
C LYS A 270 -8.14 18.51 -3.23
N ASP A 271 -8.85 19.64 -3.30
CA ASP A 271 -9.31 20.23 -4.56
C ASP A 271 -8.15 20.67 -5.46
N LEU A 272 -7.11 21.28 -4.87
CA LEU A 272 -5.90 21.63 -5.59
C LEU A 272 -5.20 20.39 -6.14
N VAL A 273 -5.05 19.34 -5.33
CA VAL A 273 -4.43 18.08 -5.75
C VAL A 273 -5.24 17.42 -6.86
N ARG A 274 -6.57 17.32 -6.73
CA ARG A 274 -7.47 16.75 -7.75
C ARG A 274 -7.36 17.48 -9.08
N LYS A 275 -7.35 18.81 -9.06
CA LYS A 275 -7.19 19.62 -10.28
C LYS A 275 -5.85 19.37 -10.98
N ASN A 276 -4.75 19.23 -10.23
CA ASN A 276 -3.44 18.99 -10.83
C ASN A 276 -3.27 17.54 -11.30
N LYS A 277 -3.93 16.59 -10.64
CA LYS A 277 -4.08 15.22 -11.14
C LYS A 277 -4.71 15.21 -12.53
N ASP A 278 -5.79 15.97 -12.74
CA ASP A 278 -6.45 16.07 -14.05
C ASP A 278 -5.53 16.67 -15.14
N ASP A 279 -4.56 17.51 -14.74
CA ASP A 279 -3.48 18.03 -15.60
C ASP A 279 -2.33 17.03 -15.82
N GLY A 280 -2.45 15.79 -15.32
CA GLY A 280 -1.43 14.74 -15.44
C GLY A 280 -0.28 14.82 -14.44
N ILE A 281 -0.42 15.60 -13.35
CA ILE A 281 0.59 15.72 -12.29
C ILE A 281 0.04 15.12 -10.99
N THR A 282 0.51 13.90 -10.67
CA THR A 282 0.05 13.14 -9.49
C THR A 282 0.87 13.46 -8.24
N LEU A 283 0.39 13.05 -7.06
CA LEU A 283 1.06 13.29 -5.77
C LEU A 283 1.20 12.01 -4.94
N THR A 284 2.43 11.70 -4.53
CA THR A 284 2.72 10.70 -3.50
C THR A 284 3.03 11.41 -2.19
N ALA A 285 2.41 10.96 -1.09
CA ALA A 285 2.69 11.46 0.25
C ALA A 285 3.52 10.45 1.05
N LEU A 286 4.64 10.92 1.60
CA LEU A 286 5.54 10.17 2.47
C LEU A 286 5.51 10.80 3.87
N GLY A 287 4.97 10.08 4.83
CA GLY A 287 4.91 10.50 6.23
C GLY A 287 6.19 10.11 7.00
N PHE A 288 6.66 11.00 7.87
CA PHE A 288 7.85 10.80 8.69
C PHE A 288 7.66 11.25 10.14
N GLY A 289 8.42 10.66 11.05
CA GLY A 289 8.48 11.06 12.45
C GLY A 289 7.26 10.70 13.30
N THR A 290 7.27 11.15 14.55
CA THR A 290 6.32 10.74 15.60
C THR A 290 5.70 11.91 16.36
N GLY A 291 4.60 11.66 17.06
CA GLY A 291 4.01 12.56 18.07
C GLY A 291 2.99 13.58 17.53
N ASN A 292 3.28 14.24 16.41
CA ASN A 292 2.37 15.19 15.74
C ASN A 292 1.88 14.69 14.36
N TYR A 293 2.06 13.39 14.11
CA TYR A 293 1.84 12.78 12.81
C TYR A 293 0.36 12.76 12.39
N ASN A 294 0.05 13.37 11.24
CA ASN A 294 -1.32 13.50 10.72
C ASN A 294 -1.54 12.62 9.49
N GLU A 295 -1.75 11.34 9.74
CA GLU A 295 -2.02 10.33 8.72
C GLU A 295 -3.28 10.63 7.92
N ALA A 296 -4.38 10.99 8.59
CA ALA A 296 -5.67 11.21 7.96
C ALA A 296 -5.62 12.26 6.83
N LEU A 297 -4.81 13.31 7.02
CA LEU A 297 -4.60 14.32 5.99
C LEU A 297 -3.74 13.78 4.84
N MET A 298 -2.63 13.09 5.14
CA MET A 298 -1.71 12.59 4.12
C MET A 298 -2.31 11.50 3.24
N GLU A 299 -3.04 10.56 3.84
CA GLU A 299 -3.85 9.56 3.13
C GLU A 299 -4.88 10.27 2.24
N GLY A 300 -5.66 11.19 2.82
CA GLY A 300 -6.72 11.90 2.10
C GLY A 300 -6.24 12.75 0.92
N ILE A 301 -5.01 13.28 0.94
CA ILE A 301 -4.43 14.01 -0.21
C ILE A 301 -3.81 13.06 -1.25
N ALA A 302 -3.23 11.93 -0.84
CA ALA A 302 -2.70 10.93 -1.76
C ALA A 302 -3.83 10.31 -2.59
N ASP A 303 -4.94 9.98 -1.92
CA ASP A 303 -6.16 9.42 -2.50
C ASP A 303 -6.70 10.24 -3.65
N VAL A 304 -6.88 11.55 -3.45
CA VAL A 304 -7.42 12.44 -4.48
C VAL A 304 -6.40 12.80 -5.56
N GLY A 305 -5.12 12.48 -5.35
CA GLY A 305 -4.00 12.80 -6.23
C GLY A 305 -3.56 11.67 -7.17
N ASN A 306 -4.27 10.53 -7.17
CA ASN A 306 -3.84 9.28 -7.82
C ASN A 306 -2.38 8.96 -7.57
N GLY A 307 -1.96 9.12 -6.32
CA GLY A 307 -0.73 8.54 -5.84
C GLY A 307 -1.01 7.70 -4.62
N ASN A 308 0.06 7.32 -3.94
CA ASN A 308 -0.01 6.44 -2.80
C ASN A 308 0.48 7.16 -1.56
N TYR A 309 0.08 6.59 -0.44
CA TYR A 309 0.51 6.95 0.88
C TYR A 309 1.46 5.90 1.46
N ALA A 310 2.59 6.36 1.99
CA ALA A 310 3.50 5.52 2.73
C ALA A 310 4.02 6.23 3.98
N TYR A 311 4.22 5.47 5.05
CA TYR A 311 4.85 5.93 6.26
C TYR A 311 6.26 5.35 6.36
N ILE A 312 7.26 6.21 6.56
CA ILE A 312 8.67 5.82 6.60
C ILE A 312 9.17 5.92 8.04
N ASP A 313 9.22 4.78 8.72
CA ASP A 313 9.72 4.63 10.09
C ASP A 313 11.22 4.29 10.17
N SER A 314 11.82 3.82 9.07
CA SER A 314 13.22 3.40 9.03
C SER A 314 13.88 3.62 7.66
N ALA A 315 15.20 3.46 7.59
CA ALA A 315 15.92 3.51 6.32
C ALA A 315 15.61 2.29 5.45
N SER A 316 15.38 1.13 6.06
CA SER A 316 14.95 -0.08 5.35
C SER A 316 13.54 0.07 4.75
N GLU A 317 12.62 0.72 5.46
CA GLU A 317 11.29 1.06 4.91
C GLU A 317 11.39 2.09 3.80
N ALA A 318 12.21 3.13 3.97
CA ALA A 318 12.49 4.09 2.91
C ALA A 318 12.93 3.37 1.64
N ARG A 319 13.90 2.46 1.73
CA ARG A 319 14.34 1.67 0.58
C ARG A 319 13.19 0.84 -0.01
N LYS A 320 12.43 0.11 0.80
CA LYS A 320 11.30 -0.70 0.34
C LYS A 320 10.27 0.15 -0.41
N VAL A 321 9.81 1.26 0.16
CA VAL A 321 8.82 2.13 -0.48
C VAL A 321 9.37 2.69 -1.79
N LEU A 322 10.64 3.11 -1.83
CA LEU A 322 11.21 3.70 -3.04
C LEU A 322 11.48 2.65 -4.14
N ASP A 323 11.94 1.46 -3.77
CA ASP A 323 12.23 0.37 -4.71
C ASP A 323 10.97 -0.38 -5.16
N ASP A 324 10.13 -0.78 -4.21
CA ASP A 324 8.98 -1.67 -4.44
C ASP A 324 7.69 -0.90 -4.75
N GLU A 325 7.56 0.37 -4.35
CA GLU A 325 6.32 1.16 -4.52
C GLU A 325 6.50 2.37 -5.42
N LEU A 326 7.54 3.20 -5.28
CA LEU A 326 7.73 4.30 -6.24
C LEU A 326 8.10 3.78 -7.62
N SER A 327 9.01 2.80 -7.75
CA SER A 327 9.42 2.33 -9.08
C SER A 327 8.28 1.65 -9.87
N SER A 328 7.34 1.03 -9.17
CA SER A 328 6.11 0.38 -9.69
C SER A 328 4.96 1.36 -9.92
N THR A 329 4.71 2.28 -8.98
CA THR A 329 3.57 3.23 -9.03
C THR A 329 3.84 4.45 -9.91
N LEU A 330 5.11 4.69 -10.25
CA LEU A 330 5.45 5.67 -11.27
C LEU A 330 4.91 5.25 -12.65
N PHE A 331 4.62 3.97 -12.88
CA PHE A 331 4.00 3.50 -14.12
C PHE A 331 2.66 2.82 -13.82
N THR A 332 1.60 3.62 -13.84
CA THR A 332 0.23 3.13 -13.78
C THR A 332 -0.05 2.23 -14.98
N VAL A 333 -0.52 1.00 -14.73
CA VAL A 333 -0.94 0.05 -15.78
C VAL A 333 -2.45 -0.03 -15.92
N ALA A 334 -3.18 0.40 -14.89
CA ALA A 334 -4.62 0.50 -14.87
C ALA A 334 -5.05 1.62 -13.92
N GLN A 335 -6.00 2.44 -14.37
CA GLN A 335 -6.58 3.54 -13.61
C GLN A 335 -8.01 3.18 -13.17
N ASP A 336 -8.51 3.86 -12.13
CA ASP A 336 -9.89 3.73 -11.63
C ASP A 336 -10.33 2.28 -11.43
N VAL A 337 -9.49 1.48 -10.75
CA VAL A 337 -9.73 0.05 -10.62
C VAL A 337 -10.75 -0.22 -9.51
N LYS A 338 -11.90 -0.77 -9.91
CA LYS A 338 -13.05 -1.10 -9.05
C LYS A 338 -13.31 -2.60 -9.09
N ILE A 339 -13.47 -3.19 -7.91
CA ILE A 339 -13.87 -4.59 -7.76
C ILE A 339 -15.34 -4.63 -7.34
N GLN A 340 -16.12 -5.48 -7.99
CA GLN A 340 -17.49 -5.81 -7.59
C GLN A 340 -17.65 -7.32 -7.46
N VAL A 341 -18.17 -7.77 -6.32
CA VAL A 341 -18.46 -9.17 -6.02
C VAL A 341 -19.96 -9.32 -5.84
N GLU A 342 -20.60 -10.11 -6.70
CA GLU A 342 -22.02 -10.42 -6.64
C GLU A 342 -22.20 -11.87 -6.17
N PHE A 343 -22.64 -12.04 -4.92
CA PHE A 343 -22.80 -13.35 -4.30
C PHE A 343 -24.08 -14.04 -4.75
N ASN A 344 -24.00 -15.34 -5.04
CA ASN A 344 -25.18 -16.15 -5.34
C ASN A 344 -25.96 -16.42 -4.03
N PRO A 345 -27.20 -15.91 -3.85
CA PRO A 345 -27.99 -16.06 -2.62
C PRO A 345 -28.35 -17.51 -2.30
N THR A 346 -28.28 -18.41 -3.29
CA THR A 346 -28.52 -19.85 -3.09
C THR A 346 -27.29 -20.58 -2.54
N GLN A 347 -26.11 -19.97 -2.60
CA GLN A 347 -24.84 -20.57 -2.17
C GLN A 347 -24.21 -19.84 -0.98
N VAL A 348 -24.49 -18.54 -0.82
CA VAL A 348 -23.98 -17.69 0.27
C VAL A 348 -25.13 -16.95 0.93
N SER A 349 -25.21 -17.01 2.25
CA SER A 349 -26.26 -16.33 3.02
C SER A 349 -25.81 -14.97 3.56
N GLN A 350 -24.54 -14.88 3.99
CA GLN A 350 -23.97 -13.69 4.63
C GLN A 350 -22.51 -13.54 4.20
N TYR A 351 -22.01 -12.31 4.17
CA TYR A 351 -20.61 -12.01 3.94
C TYR A 351 -20.13 -10.80 4.74
N ARG A 352 -18.81 -10.65 4.82
CA ARG A 352 -18.11 -9.48 5.33
C ARG A 352 -16.80 -9.31 4.56
N LEU A 353 -16.51 -8.10 4.08
CA LEU A 353 -15.20 -7.75 3.55
C LEU A 353 -14.27 -7.43 4.72
N ILE A 354 -13.11 -8.08 4.81
CA ILE A 354 -12.13 -7.81 5.87
C ILE A 354 -11.20 -6.69 5.40
N GLY A 355 -11.26 -5.53 6.06
CA GLY A 355 -10.60 -4.31 5.63
C GLY A 355 -11.41 -3.51 4.60
N TYR A 356 -10.72 -2.60 3.89
CA TYR A 356 -11.24 -1.73 2.82
C TYR A 356 -12.38 -0.80 3.25
N GLU A 357 -12.53 -0.50 4.54
CA GLU A 357 -13.70 0.26 5.03
C GLU A 357 -13.74 1.72 4.55
N ASN A 358 -12.59 2.30 4.23
CA ASN A 358 -12.44 3.61 3.57
C ASN A 358 -12.57 3.55 2.04
N ARG A 359 -12.58 2.35 1.42
CA ARG A 359 -12.63 2.15 -0.04
C ARG A 359 -13.95 1.58 -0.56
N ILE A 360 -14.97 1.42 0.29
CA ILE A 360 -16.30 0.96 -0.13
C ILE A 360 -16.93 1.98 -1.10
N LEU A 361 -17.53 1.46 -2.17
CA LEU A 361 -18.27 2.23 -3.17
C LEU A 361 -19.74 1.81 -3.22
N ALA A 362 -20.62 2.69 -3.72
CA ALA A 362 -21.99 2.29 -4.03
C ALA A 362 -22.03 1.32 -5.22
N GLU A 363 -23.11 0.56 -5.36
CA GLU A 363 -23.24 -0.41 -6.47
C GLU A 363 -23.30 0.29 -7.83
N GLU A 364 -24.02 1.42 -7.90
CA GLU A 364 -24.14 2.28 -9.08
C GLU A 364 -22.80 2.89 -9.51
N ASP A 365 -21.89 3.13 -8.56
CA ASP A 365 -20.58 3.74 -8.83
C ASP A 365 -19.65 2.79 -9.59
N PHE A 366 -19.92 1.48 -9.56
CA PHE A 366 -19.18 0.49 -10.32
C PHE A 366 -19.20 0.77 -11.82
N ASN A 367 -20.31 1.29 -12.37
CA ASN A 367 -20.42 1.59 -13.80
C ASN A 367 -20.24 3.09 -14.11
N ASN A 368 -19.99 3.90 -13.09
CA ASN A 368 -19.83 5.34 -13.24
C ASN A 368 -18.35 5.71 -13.41
N ASP A 369 -17.91 5.97 -14.64
CA ASP A 369 -16.53 6.34 -14.96
C ASP A 369 -16.12 7.72 -14.41
N HIS A 370 -17.03 8.47 -13.82
CA HIS A 370 -16.74 9.73 -13.10
C HIS A 370 -16.41 9.53 -11.62
N VAL A 371 -16.67 8.34 -11.07
CA VAL A 371 -16.26 8.02 -9.70
C VAL A 371 -14.85 7.51 -9.73
N ASP A 372 -13.96 8.28 -9.11
CA ASP A 372 -12.55 7.98 -8.94
C ASP A 372 -12.34 6.70 -8.11
N ALA A 373 -11.31 5.94 -8.42
CA ALA A 373 -10.94 4.74 -7.67
C ALA A 373 -9.42 4.54 -7.73
N GLY A 374 -8.90 3.60 -6.93
CA GLY A 374 -7.46 3.35 -6.85
C GLY A 374 -6.82 2.94 -8.17
N ASP A 375 -5.57 3.36 -8.35
CA ASP A 375 -4.75 3.01 -9.51
C ASP A 375 -3.85 1.81 -9.18
N ILE A 376 -3.51 1.01 -10.20
CA ILE A 376 -2.55 -0.09 -10.06
C ILE A 376 -1.31 0.20 -10.91
N GLY A 377 -0.15 0.21 -10.25
CA GLY A 377 1.17 0.30 -10.87
C GLY A 377 1.70 -1.03 -11.42
N ALA A 378 2.73 -0.98 -12.24
CA ALA A 378 3.39 -2.18 -12.73
C ALA A 378 3.95 -3.03 -11.58
N GLY A 379 3.72 -4.34 -11.61
CA GLY A 379 4.17 -5.27 -10.56
C GLY A 379 3.41 -5.16 -9.23
N HIS A 380 2.44 -4.24 -9.10
CA HIS A 380 1.60 -4.17 -7.92
C HIS A 380 0.69 -5.38 -7.77
N GLN A 381 0.39 -5.68 -6.52
CA GLN A 381 -0.52 -6.72 -6.11
C GLN A 381 -1.56 -6.13 -5.17
N VAL A 382 -2.78 -6.62 -5.29
CA VAL A 382 -3.89 -6.22 -4.43
C VAL A 382 -4.57 -7.50 -3.95
N THR A 383 -4.81 -7.60 -2.66
CA THR A 383 -5.46 -8.72 -2.02
C THR A 383 -6.67 -8.23 -1.25
N ALA A 384 -7.81 -8.86 -1.47
CA ALA A 384 -9.02 -8.69 -0.66
C ALA A 384 -9.46 -10.04 -0.11
N ILE A 385 -9.96 -10.04 1.12
CA ILE A 385 -10.49 -11.25 1.77
C ILE A 385 -11.93 -11.00 2.20
N TYR A 386 -12.82 -11.88 1.78
CA TYR A 386 -14.17 -11.97 2.30
C TYR A 386 -14.28 -13.14 3.28
N GLU A 387 -14.98 -12.93 4.40
CA GLU A 387 -15.53 -14.02 5.19
C GLU A 387 -16.98 -14.24 4.78
N ILE A 388 -17.33 -15.46 4.38
CA ILE A 388 -18.65 -15.81 3.84
C ILE A 388 -19.29 -16.96 4.62
N ILE A 389 -20.61 -16.91 4.80
CA ILE A 389 -21.41 -18.00 5.36
C ILE A 389 -22.11 -18.72 4.21
N PRO A 390 -21.86 -20.02 3.99
CA PRO A 390 -22.61 -20.83 3.05
C PRO A 390 -24.12 -20.76 3.30
N ALA A 391 -24.93 -20.81 2.24
CA ALA A 391 -26.38 -20.92 2.37
C ALA A 391 -26.76 -22.20 3.15
N GLY A 392 -27.74 -22.07 4.06
CA GLY A 392 -28.14 -23.15 4.98
C GLY A 392 -27.19 -23.40 6.16
N GLY A 393 -26.07 -22.69 6.25
CA GLY A 393 -25.17 -22.71 7.41
C GLY A 393 -25.63 -21.77 8.53
N THR A 394 -25.08 -21.96 9.73
CA THR A 394 -25.30 -21.06 10.87
C THR A 394 -24.50 -19.77 10.68
N GLY A 395 -25.19 -18.66 10.37
CA GLY A 395 -24.58 -17.34 10.19
C GLY A 395 -24.47 -16.51 11.47
N TRP A 396 -24.07 -15.25 11.33
CA TRP A 396 -23.97 -14.31 12.45
C TRP A 396 -25.30 -13.68 12.84
N THR A 397 -26.22 -13.53 11.87
CA THR A 397 -27.56 -13.00 12.10
C THR A 397 -28.62 -14.06 11.85
N ASP A 398 -29.72 -13.99 12.58
CA ASP A 398 -30.89 -14.84 12.37
C ASP A 398 -31.50 -14.63 10.97
N GLU A 399 -32.21 -15.66 10.49
CA GLU A 399 -33.05 -15.54 9.32
C GLU A 399 -34.18 -14.53 9.59
N ARG A 400 -34.46 -13.65 8.61
CA ARG A 400 -35.60 -12.72 8.74
C ARG A 400 -36.89 -13.47 8.47
N ARG A 401 -37.94 -13.12 9.22
CA ARG A 401 -39.31 -13.62 8.98
C ARG A 401 -39.85 -13.29 7.59
N TYR A 402 -39.41 -12.16 7.02
CA TYR A 402 -39.81 -11.72 5.68
C TYR A 402 -38.56 -11.71 4.79
N THR A 403 -38.48 -12.67 3.87
CA THR A 403 -37.38 -12.81 2.91
C THR A 403 -37.94 -12.84 1.50
N GLY A 404 -37.40 -11.97 0.64
CA GLY A 404 -37.54 -12.09 -0.80
C GLY A 404 -36.25 -12.66 -1.35
N THR A 405 -36.00 -13.96 -1.20
CA THR A 405 -34.85 -14.59 -1.84
C THR A 405 -35.15 -14.68 -3.34
N ALA A 406 -34.57 -13.79 -4.12
CA ALA A 406 -34.57 -13.91 -5.57
C ALA A 406 -33.77 -15.18 -5.94
N SER A 407 -34.43 -16.17 -6.52
CA SER A 407 -33.73 -17.25 -7.21
C SER A 407 -33.07 -16.66 -8.46
N PRO A 408 -31.81 -17.04 -8.77
CA PRO A 408 -31.17 -16.57 -9.99
C PRO A 408 -32.03 -16.95 -11.20
N ALA A 409 -32.10 -16.07 -12.20
CA ALA A 409 -32.91 -16.26 -13.40
C ALA A 409 -32.55 -17.54 -14.17
N THR A 410 -31.32 -18.04 -13.97
CA THR A 410 -30.81 -19.31 -14.49
C THR A 410 -30.11 -20.06 -13.35
N PRO A 411 -30.36 -21.38 -13.14
CA PRO A 411 -29.57 -22.18 -12.22
C PRO A 411 -28.09 -22.15 -12.65
N SER A 412 -27.22 -21.64 -11.79
CA SER A 412 -25.78 -21.53 -12.06
C SER A 412 -24.96 -22.31 -11.03
N ASN A 413 -23.90 -22.97 -11.49
CA ASN A 413 -22.94 -23.70 -10.64
C ASN A 413 -21.85 -22.76 -10.10
N GLU A 414 -22.23 -21.55 -9.71
CA GLU A 414 -21.30 -20.51 -9.25
C GLU A 414 -21.58 -20.10 -7.81
N LEU A 415 -20.51 -19.82 -7.09
CA LEU A 415 -20.53 -19.25 -5.74
C LEU A 415 -20.87 -17.76 -5.80
N LEU A 416 -20.28 -17.05 -6.77
CA LEU A 416 -20.38 -15.61 -6.98
C LEU A 416 -19.88 -15.24 -8.38
N TRP A 417 -20.21 -14.03 -8.80
CA TRP A 417 -19.67 -13.37 -9.99
C TRP A 417 -18.72 -12.25 -9.57
N LEU A 418 -17.46 -12.34 -10.01
CA LEU A 418 -16.44 -11.32 -9.75
C LEU A 418 -16.29 -10.44 -10.99
N LYS A 419 -16.47 -9.13 -10.81
CA LYS A 419 -16.32 -8.12 -11.86
C LYS A 419 -15.20 -7.15 -11.46
N LEU A 420 -14.42 -6.75 -12.45
CA LEU A 420 -13.32 -5.81 -12.31
C LEU A 420 -13.43 -4.78 -13.42
N ARG A 421 -13.63 -3.51 -13.05
CA ARG A 421 -13.65 -2.39 -13.98
C ARG A 421 -12.39 -1.56 -13.82
N TYR A 422 -11.83 -1.11 -14.92
CA TYR A 422 -10.59 -0.31 -14.94
C TYR A 422 -10.49 0.47 -16.25
N LYS A 423 -9.69 1.54 -16.27
CA LYS A 423 -9.26 2.24 -17.48
C LYS A 423 -7.81 1.89 -17.79
N LEU A 424 -7.46 1.85 -19.08
CA LEU A 424 -6.04 1.84 -19.44
C LEU A 424 -5.43 3.22 -19.19
N PRO A 425 -4.11 3.33 -19.02
CA PRO A 425 -3.45 4.63 -18.85
C PRO A 425 -3.79 5.56 -20.02
N ASN A 426 -4.24 6.77 -19.71
CA ASN A 426 -4.69 7.79 -20.68
C ASN A 426 -5.93 7.40 -21.50
N GLY A 427 -6.63 6.31 -21.15
CA GLY A 427 -7.89 5.90 -21.76
C GLY A 427 -9.07 6.60 -21.09
N THR A 428 -10.06 7.00 -21.88
CA THR A 428 -11.31 7.57 -21.35
C THR A 428 -12.34 6.51 -20.97
N ASP A 429 -12.35 5.40 -21.71
CA ASP A 429 -13.36 4.36 -21.58
C ASP A 429 -12.87 3.25 -20.65
N SER A 430 -13.71 2.88 -19.68
CA SER A 430 -13.43 1.73 -18.84
C SER A 430 -13.65 0.40 -19.57
N ARG A 431 -12.93 -0.61 -19.11
CA ARG A 431 -12.99 -2.00 -19.55
C ARG A 431 -13.50 -2.86 -18.41
N LEU A 432 -14.27 -3.88 -18.75
CA LEU A 432 -14.80 -4.86 -17.82
C LEU A 432 -14.09 -6.20 -18.01
N LEU A 433 -13.62 -6.78 -16.91
CA LEU A 433 -13.34 -8.20 -16.82
C LEU A 433 -14.32 -8.82 -15.84
N GLU A 434 -14.70 -10.05 -16.12
CA GLU A 434 -15.58 -10.80 -15.24
C GLU A 434 -15.26 -12.29 -15.27
N GLN A 435 -15.46 -12.94 -14.13
CA GLN A 435 -15.37 -14.39 -14.02
C GLN A 435 -16.28 -14.91 -12.91
N ALA A 436 -16.88 -16.08 -13.16
CA ALA A 436 -17.57 -16.85 -12.14
C ALA A 436 -16.55 -17.55 -11.24
N VAL A 437 -16.76 -17.50 -9.93
CA VAL A 437 -16.09 -18.43 -9.02
C VAL A 437 -16.99 -19.66 -8.88
N PRO A 438 -16.52 -20.87 -9.21
CA PRO A 438 -17.37 -22.06 -9.20
C PRO A 438 -17.77 -22.44 -7.78
N VAL A 439 -18.99 -22.96 -7.59
CA VAL A 439 -19.47 -23.50 -6.30
C VAL A 439 -18.56 -24.62 -5.76
N GLN A 440 -17.85 -25.30 -6.66
CA GLN A 440 -16.90 -26.35 -6.30
C GLN A 440 -15.77 -25.83 -5.41
N ALA A 441 -15.34 -24.57 -5.56
CA ALA A 441 -14.35 -23.96 -4.69
C ALA A 441 -14.79 -23.95 -3.22
N LEU A 442 -16.09 -23.75 -2.98
CA LEU A 442 -16.67 -23.82 -1.63
C LEU A 442 -16.65 -25.24 -1.06
N ARG A 443 -16.96 -26.24 -1.89
CA ARG A 443 -17.03 -27.66 -1.50
C ARG A 443 -15.65 -28.25 -1.21
N ASP A 444 -14.65 -27.84 -1.98
CA ASP A 444 -13.28 -28.32 -1.88
C ASP A 444 -12.42 -27.52 -0.90
N ALA A 445 -12.99 -26.47 -0.27
CA ALA A 445 -12.29 -25.62 0.68
C ALA A 445 -11.56 -26.44 1.75
N ARG A 446 -10.26 -26.19 1.87
CA ARG A 446 -9.37 -26.78 2.89
C ARG A 446 -8.87 -25.70 3.84
N ALA A 447 -8.17 -26.12 4.89
CA ALA A 447 -7.43 -25.20 5.74
C ALA A 447 -6.45 -24.36 4.90
N PRO A 448 -6.29 -23.06 5.20
CA PRO A 448 -5.30 -22.22 4.55
C PRO A 448 -3.90 -22.84 4.61
N GLN A 449 -3.17 -22.80 3.50
CA GLN A 449 -1.80 -23.32 3.40
C GLN A 449 -0.91 -22.34 2.63
N GLY A 450 0.40 -22.44 2.83
CA GLY A 450 1.40 -21.61 2.15
C GLY A 450 1.06 -20.11 2.24
N ASP A 451 1.05 -19.45 1.08
CA ASP A 451 0.75 -18.02 0.97
C ASP A 451 -0.65 -17.63 1.43
N MET A 452 -1.65 -18.50 1.26
CA MET A 452 -2.99 -18.26 1.78
C MET A 452 -3.01 -18.29 3.31
N ALA A 453 -2.24 -19.18 3.95
CA ALA A 453 -2.13 -19.20 5.40
C ALA A 453 -1.48 -17.92 5.95
N PHE A 454 -0.44 -17.43 5.27
CA PHE A 454 0.20 -16.16 5.62
C PHE A 454 -0.77 -14.98 5.45
N ALA A 455 -1.46 -14.87 4.31
CA ALA A 455 -2.47 -13.83 4.08
C ALA A 455 -3.56 -13.81 5.16
N VAL A 456 -4.10 -14.99 5.51
CA VAL A 456 -5.12 -15.13 6.55
C VAL A 456 -4.58 -14.80 7.93
N SER A 457 -3.32 -15.12 8.22
CA SER A 457 -2.65 -14.73 9.46
C SER A 457 -2.54 -13.20 9.59
N VAL A 458 -2.10 -12.51 8.53
CA VAL A 458 -2.00 -11.05 8.51
C VAL A 458 -3.38 -10.39 8.64
N ALA A 459 -4.40 -10.92 7.96
CA ALA A 459 -5.77 -10.45 8.09
C ALA A 459 -6.35 -10.67 9.50
N ALA A 460 -6.04 -11.80 10.14
CA ALA A 460 -6.40 -12.04 11.54
C ALA A 460 -5.69 -11.06 12.46
N TYR A 461 -4.38 -10.86 12.28
CA TYR A 461 -3.58 -9.92 13.05
C TYR A 461 -4.15 -8.49 13.02
N GLY A 462 -4.47 -7.97 11.82
CA GLY A 462 -5.10 -6.65 11.68
C GLY A 462 -6.47 -6.57 12.37
N GLN A 463 -7.30 -7.61 12.23
CA GLN A 463 -8.59 -7.68 12.92
C GLN A 463 -8.44 -7.70 14.46
N ILE A 464 -7.48 -8.45 15.01
CA ILE A 464 -7.21 -8.51 16.45
C ILE A 464 -6.79 -7.12 16.97
N LEU A 465 -5.87 -6.46 16.28
CA LEU A 465 -5.42 -5.12 16.65
C LEU A 465 -6.57 -4.09 16.67
N ARG A 466 -7.52 -4.22 15.73
CA ARG A 466 -8.73 -3.39 15.67
C ARG A 466 -9.80 -3.75 16.69
N GLY A 467 -9.61 -4.79 17.50
CA GLY A 467 -10.61 -5.26 18.46
C GLY A 467 -11.83 -5.87 17.79
N ASP A 468 -11.65 -6.50 16.63
CA ASP A 468 -12.72 -7.17 15.91
C ASP A 468 -13.28 -8.36 16.72
N LYS A 469 -14.59 -8.32 16.97
CA LYS A 469 -15.31 -9.29 17.80
C LYS A 469 -15.66 -10.61 17.09
N TYR A 470 -15.40 -10.74 15.79
CA TYR A 470 -15.87 -11.89 15.00
C TYR A 470 -14.86 -13.05 14.92
N LEU A 471 -13.74 -12.97 15.65
CA LEU A 471 -12.66 -13.97 15.64
C LEU A 471 -12.82 -15.10 16.66
N GLN A 472 -13.94 -15.18 17.39
CA GLN A 472 -14.28 -16.31 18.29
C GLN A 472 -13.13 -16.77 19.24
N GLY A 473 -12.31 -15.83 19.72
CA GLY A 473 -11.18 -16.11 20.63
C GLY A 473 -9.85 -16.45 19.94
N PHE A 474 -9.78 -16.43 18.62
CA PHE A 474 -8.53 -16.53 17.86
C PHE A 474 -7.62 -15.34 18.15
N GLY A 475 -6.41 -15.63 18.66
CA GLY A 475 -5.48 -14.61 19.16
C GLY A 475 -4.19 -14.46 18.34
N PHE A 476 -3.28 -13.62 18.82
CA PHE A 476 -2.00 -13.34 18.16
C PHE A 476 -1.13 -14.60 17.98
N ASP A 477 -1.11 -15.47 18.99
CA ASP A 477 -0.38 -16.74 18.94
C ASP A 477 -0.98 -17.72 17.91
N ASP A 478 -2.30 -17.73 17.73
CA ASP A 478 -2.95 -18.50 16.66
C ASP A 478 -2.59 -17.95 15.27
N ALA A 479 -2.62 -16.63 15.10
CA ALA A 479 -2.20 -15.98 13.87
C ALA A 479 -0.73 -16.35 13.54
N ARG A 480 0.17 -16.24 14.52
CA ARG A 480 1.58 -16.61 14.37
C ARG A 480 1.77 -18.08 14.00
N ARG A 481 1.05 -19.00 14.66
CA ARG A 481 1.08 -20.43 14.30
C ARG A 481 0.56 -20.68 12.88
N LEU A 482 -0.50 -19.99 12.47
CA LEU A 482 -1.08 -20.13 11.13
C LEU A 482 -0.11 -19.68 10.04
N ALA A 483 0.60 -18.57 10.25
CA ALA A 483 1.64 -18.12 9.33
C ALA A 483 2.78 -19.15 9.20
N GLY A 484 3.11 -19.87 10.27
CA GLY A 484 4.19 -20.85 10.27
C GLY A 484 5.56 -20.21 10.07
N GLY A 485 6.57 -21.02 9.73
CA GLY A 485 7.92 -20.53 9.46
C GLY A 485 8.01 -19.77 8.14
N GLN A 486 8.65 -18.60 8.16
CA GLN A 486 8.84 -17.75 6.97
C GLN A 486 10.34 -17.61 6.65
N SER A 487 10.67 -17.48 5.36
CA SER A 487 12.05 -17.32 4.89
C SER A 487 12.40 -15.89 4.46
N ASP A 488 11.37 -15.10 4.12
CA ASP A 488 11.53 -13.69 3.79
C ASP A 488 11.68 -12.85 5.06
N PHE A 489 12.58 -11.87 5.03
CA PHE A 489 12.90 -11.02 6.18
C PHE A 489 11.65 -10.28 6.72
N ARG A 490 10.82 -9.70 5.83
CA ARG A 490 9.64 -8.91 6.24
C ARG A 490 8.58 -9.82 6.83
N ARG A 491 8.38 -11.01 6.24
CA ARG A 491 7.46 -12.01 6.79
C ARG A 491 7.96 -12.61 8.11
N GLN A 492 9.26 -12.66 8.35
CA GLN A 492 9.83 -13.01 9.66
C GLN A 492 9.62 -11.91 10.70
N GLU A 493 9.86 -10.64 10.32
CA GLU A 493 9.58 -9.47 11.17
C GLU A 493 8.11 -9.45 11.61
N PHE A 494 7.18 -9.74 10.71
CA PHE A 494 5.76 -9.90 11.05
C PHE A 494 5.55 -10.90 12.21
N LEU A 495 6.23 -12.05 12.21
CA LEU A 495 6.11 -13.02 13.30
C LEU A 495 6.61 -12.46 14.63
N GLU A 496 7.64 -11.60 14.62
CA GLU A 496 8.10 -10.91 15.83
C GLU A 496 7.10 -9.83 16.27
N LEU A 497 6.53 -9.08 15.33
CA LEU A 497 5.48 -8.08 15.61
C LEU A 497 4.25 -8.72 16.25
N THR A 498 3.84 -9.92 15.83
CA THR A 498 2.74 -10.63 16.52
C THR A 498 3.05 -10.94 17.99
N LYS A 499 4.32 -11.17 18.36
CA LYS A 499 4.73 -11.35 19.76
C LYS A 499 4.74 -10.04 20.53
N LEU A 500 5.20 -8.96 19.91
CA LEU A 500 5.18 -7.62 20.51
C LEU A 500 3.75 -7.15 20.75
N ALA A 501 2.85 -7.36 19.79
CA ALA A 501 1.43 -7.06 19.93
C ALA A 501 0.77 -7.87 21.05
N GLU A 502 1.13 -9.15 21.19
CA GLU A 502 0.68 -10.00 22.29
C GLU A 502 1.16 -9.51 23.66
N ALA A 503 2.40 -9.01 23.75
CA ALA A 503 2.96 -8.48 24.99
C ALA A 503 2.42 -7.08 25.37
N ALA A 504 1.99 -6.30 24.38
CA ALA A 504 1.44 -4.95 24.56
C ALA A 504 -0.09 -4.94 24.84
N ASN A 505 -0.74 -6.10 24.76
CA ASN A 505 -2.19 -6.29 24.93
C ASN A 505 -2.51 -6.91 26.29
#